data_AF-A0A495TFZ1-F1
#
_entry.id   AF-A0A495TFZ1-F1
#
_cell.length_a   1.000
_cell.length_b   1.000
_cell.length_c   1.000
_cell.angle_alpha   90.00
_cell.angle_beta   90.00
_cell.angle_gamma   90.00
#
_symmetry.space_group_name_H-M   'P 1'
#
loop_
_entity.id
_entity.type
_entity.pdbx_description
1 polymer ?
#
loop_
_entity_poly.entity_id
_entity_poly.type
_entity_poly.pdbx_seq_one_letter_code
_entity_poly.pdbx_strand_id
1 'polypeptide(L)'
;MPSALPDGEPVPSDGSLPAHALDGLGRRPFGFYLHVPYCASRCGYCDFNTYTATELRSSGAVASQETYADNVVAEIRLARKVLGDVDLPVRTVFLGGGTPTLLPARDLVKMLAAIREEFGLADGAEVTTEANPESVGPAYLAELREGGYNRISFGMQSARPHVLQLLDRHHTPGRPEACVAEARAAGFEHVNLDLIYGTPGESDDDWRASLDAAIGAGPDHVSAYSLIVEEGTRLAARVKRGELPMIDDDVHADRYLIAEQALAAAGYHWYEVSNWATTPEGRCRHNELYWTGADWWGAGPGAHSHVGGVRWWNAKHPAAYAQALTEGRTPALGREVLAEEDRRVERILLELRLVEGVSLDLLTATGRRAAARALADGLLAAEPYEQGRAALTLQGRLLADAVVRDLVD
;
A
#
# COMPACT_ATOMS: atom_id res chain seq x y z
N MET A 1 -3.63 -18.98 0.50
CA MET A 1 -2.46 -18.87 1.41
C MET A 1 -1.79 -17.55 1.08
N PRO A 2 -1.37 -16.73 2.06
CA PRO A 2 -0.59 -15.53 1.77
C PRO A 2 0.66 -15.90 0.95
N SER A 3 1.11 -15.03 0.04
CA SER A 3 2.32 -15.22 -0.78
C SER A 3 3.49 -15.72 0.06
N ALA A 4 4.33 -16.65 -0.41
CA ALA A 4 5.44 -17.16 0.43
C ALA A 4 6.37 -16.02 0.87
N LEU A 5 6.88 -16.07 2.11
CA LEU A 5 7.91 -15.10 2.50
C LEU A 5 9.21 -15.42 1.74
N PRO A 6 10.03 -14.41 1.41
CA PRO A 6 11.35 -14.66 0.86
C PRO A 6 12.19 -15.51 1.81
N ASP A 7 13.15 -16.24 1.25
CA ASP A 7 14.26 -16.74 2.04
C ASP A 7 15.07 -15.53 2.55
N GLY A 8 15.51 -15.59 3.81
CA GLY A 8 16.23 -14.47 4.42
C GLY A 8 17.18 -14.94 5.51
N GLU A 9 18.09 -14.05 5.88
CA GLU A 9 18.97 -14.23 7.02
C GLU A 9 18.18 -14.13 8.33
N PRO A 10 18.59 -14.86 9.38
CA PRO A 10 17.97 -14.72 10.69
C PRO A 10 18.19 -13.32 11.26
N VAL A 11 17.16 -12.77 11.90
CA VAL A 11 17.25 -11.49 12.61
C VAL A 11 17.77 -11.73 14.03
N PRO A 12 18.72 -10.92 14.54
CA PRO A 12 19.13 -10.96 15.95
C PRO A 12 17.92 -10.89 16.88
N SER A 13 17.94 -11.58 18.02
CA SER A 13 16.78 -11.67 18.92
C SER A 13 16.32 -10.32 19.48
N ASP A 14 17.21 -9.34 19.52
CA ASP A 14 16.92 -7.95 19.94
C ASP A 14 16.43 -7.06 18.79
N GLY A 15 16.33 -7.59 17.56
CA GLY A 15 15.93 -6.83 16.38
C GLY A 15 17.01 -5.90 15.82
N SER A 16 18.24 -5.97 16.32
CA SER A 16 19.32 -5.06 15.89
C SER A 16 19.58 -5.12 14.39
N LEU A 17 19.76 -3.93 13.81
CA LEU A 17 20.16 -3.75 12.42
C LEU A 17 21.68 -3.69 12.29
N PRO A 18 22.25 -4.10 11.15
CA PRO A 18 23.65 -3.82 10.84
C PRO A 18 23.95 -2.32 10.97
N ALA A 19 25.15 -1.96 11.46
CA ALA A 19 25.50 -0.57 11.72
C ALA A 19 25.32 0.36 10.50
N HIS A 20 25.67 -0.13 9.30
CA HIS A 20 25.53 0.63 8.06
C HIS A 20 24.08 0.99 7.70
N ALA A 21 23.09 0.25 8.20
CA ALA A 21 21.67 0.54 7.97
C ALA A 21 21.25 1.84 8.66
N LEU A 22 21.87 2.15 9.79
CA LEU A 22 21.61 3.36 10.56
C LEU A 22 22.37 4.58 10.02
N ASP A 23 23.26 4.37 9.06
CA ASP A 23 23.98 5.48 8.41
C ASP A 23 22.99 6.38 7.65
N GLY A 24 22.93 7.64 8.05
CA GLY A 24 22.02 8.61 7.48
C GLY A 24 20.54 8.42 7.84
N LEU A 25 20.21 7.61 8.85
CA LEU A 25 18.89 7.62 9.49
C LEU A 25 18.56 9.06 9.92
N GLY A 26 17.33 9.51 9.64
CA GLY A 26 16.90 10.89 9.86
C GLY A 26 17.23 11.88 8.74
N ARG A 27 18.10 11.51 7.79
CA ARG A 27 18.29 12.30 6.54
C ARG A 27 17.24 11.99 5.49
N ARG A 28 16.70 10.77 5.53
CA ARG A 28 15.64 10.27 4.65
C ARG A 28 14.28 10.40 5.35
N PRO A 29 13.17 10.58 4.60
CA PRO A 29 11.83 10.48 5.17
C PRO A 29 11.66 9.17 5.95
N PHE A 30 10.98 9.23 7.09
CA PHE A 30 10.67 8.06 7.91
C PHE A 30 9.17 7.90 8.10
N GLY A 31 8.67 6.68 7.91
CA GLY A 31 7.26 6.34 8.04
C GLY A 31 7.00 5.11 8.91
N PHE A 32 5.75 4.93 9.31
CA PHE A 32 5.25 3.71 9.92
C PHE A 32 4.15 3.08 9.07
N TYR A 33 4.23 1.77 8.91
CA TYR A 33 3.13 0.95 8.43
C TYR A 33 2.65 0.05 9.56
N LEU A 34 1.35 0.06 9.87
CA LEU A 34 0.78 -0.85 10.87
C LEU A 34 -0.16 -1.83 10.18
N HIS A 35 0.21 -3.10 10.20
CA HIS A 35 -0.51 -4.16 9.52
C HIS A 35 -1.57 -4.80 10.43
N VAL A 36 -2.84 -4.45 10.22
CA VAL A 36 -3.96 -5.06 10.94
C VAL A 36 -4.46 -6.29 10.18
N PRO A 37 -4.28 -7.51 10.70
CA PRO A 37 -4.46 -8.74 9.90
C PRO A 37 -5.91 -9.24 9.89
N TYR A 38 -6.88 -8.51 10.43
CA TYR A 38 -8.24 -9.01 10.65
C TYR A 38 -9.17 -8.67 9.48
N CYS A 39 -9.94 -9.66 9.02
CA CYS A 39 -11.01 -9.47 8.05
C CYS A 39 -12.30 -10.15 8.51
N ALA A 40 -13.45 -9.59 8.13
CA ALA A 40 -14.76 -10.21 8.37
C ALA A 40 -14.93 -11.47 7.49
N SER A 41 -14.45 -11.39 6.25
CA SER A 41 -14.40 -12.48 5.29
C SER A 41 -13.13 -12.38 4.43
N ARG A 42 -12.70 -13.51 3.86
CA ARG A 42 -11.59 -13.52 2.91
C ARG A 42 -12.12 -13.26 1.50
N CYS A 43 -11.64 -12.21 0.84
CA CYS A 43 -11.95 -11.96 -0.57
C CYS A 43 -11.23 -12.99 -1.45
N GLY A 44 -11.86 -13.44 -2.53
CA GLY A 44 -11.32 -14.53 -3.36
C GLY A 44 -9.99 -14.22 -4.05
N TYR A 45 -9.76 -12.95 -4.35
CA TYR A 45 -8.55 -12.42 -5.00
C TYR A 45 -7.45 -12.00 -4.02
N CYS A 46 -7.77 -11.86 -2.73
CA CYS A 46 -6.86 -11.23 -1.77
C CYS A 46 -5.73 -12.20 -1.35
N ASP A 47 -4.50 -11.77 -1.59
CA ASP A 47 -3.25 -12.45 -1.24
C ASP A 47 -2.60 -11.91 0.05
N PHE A 48 -3.15 -10.84 0.62
CA PHE A 48 -2.66 -10.22 1.85
C PHE A 48 -2.66 -11.19 3.06
N ASN A 49 -1.85 -10.84 4.06
CA ASN A 49 -1.73 -11.57 5.32
C ASN A 49 -2.94 -11.34 6.25
N THR A 50 -4.10 -11.86 5.85
CA THR A 50 -5.36 -11.65 6.55
C THR A 50 -5.92 -12.94 7.17
N TYR A 51 -6.68 -12.76 8.25
CA TYR A 51 -7.29 -13.83 9.02
C TYR A 51 -8.72 -13.45 9.42
N THR A 52 -9.63 -14.40 9.25
CA THR A 52 -10.99 -14.35 9.79
C THR A 52 -11.01 -14.87 11.23
N ALA A 53 -12.05 -14.50 11.99
CA ALA A 53 -12.23 -14.99 13.36
C ALA A 53 -12.28 -16.52 13.45
N THR A 54 -12.80 -17.20 12.42
CA THR A 54 -12.86 -18.67 12.37
C THR A 54 -11.49 -19.30 12.14
N GLU A 55 -10.67 -18.75 11.24
CA GLU A 55 -9.30 -19.23 11.02
C GLU A 55 -8.46 -19.12 12.30
N LEU A 56 -8.53 -17.98 13.00
CA LEU A 56 -7.80 -17.78 14.26
C LEU A 56 -8.25 -18.75 15.36
N ARG A 57 -9.57 -18.98 15.51
CA ARG A 57 -10.08 -19.97 16.47
C ARG A 57 -9.59 -21.39 16.18
N SER A 58 -9.57 -21.80 14.91
CA SER A 58 -9.13 -23.14 14.52
C SER A 58 -7.64 -23.41 14.77
N SER A 59 -6.82 -22.35 14.83
CA SER A 59 -5.38 -22.45 15.11
C SER A 59 -5.03 -22.60 16.60
N GLY A 60 -6.02 -22.57 17.50
CA GLY A 60 -5.80 -22.61 18.96
C GLY A 60 -5.12 -21.34 19.52
N ALA A 61 -5.06 -20.27 18.73
CA ALA A 61 -4.38 -19.03 19.08
C ALA A 61 -5.13 -18.20 20.11
N VAL A 62 -4.38 -17.71 21.12
CA VAL A 62 -4.84 -16.76 22.15
C VAL A 62 -4.71 -15.29 21.67
N ALA A 63 -4.37 -15.05 20.40
CA ALA A 63 -4.25 -13.70 19.85
C ALA A 63 -5.65 -13.08 19.63
N SER A 64 -6.16 -12.39 20.65
CA SER A 64 -7.42 -11.66 20.60
C SER A 64 -7.24 -10.26 20.00
N GLN A 65 -8.27 -9.75 19.33
CA GLN A 65 -8.31 -8.35 18.89
C GLN A 65 -8.11 -7.37 20.06
N GLU A 66 -8.56 -7.74 21.26
CA GLU A 66 -8.46 -6.92 22.48
C GLU A 66 -7.02 -6.64 22.92
N THR A 67 -6.09 -7.55 22.64
CA THR A 67 -4.67 -7.42 23.01
C THR A 67 -3.79 -6.96 21.85
N TYR A 68 -4.36 -6.89 20.64
CA TYR A 68 -3.61 -6.62 19.42
C TYR A 68 -2.93 -5.26 19.46
N ALA A 69 -3.64 -4.20 19.86
CA ALA A 69 -3.07 -2.87 19.94
C ALA A 69 -1.89 -2.80 20.93
N ASP A 70 -1.96 -3.52 22.05
CA ASP A 70 -0.84 -3.59 23.01
C ASP A 70 0.40 -4.27 22.43
N ASN A 71 0.22 -5.32 21.61
CA ASN A 71 1.33 -5.95 20.92
C ASN A 71 1.99 -5.00 19.92
N VAL A 72 1.21 -4.26 19.12
CA VAL A 72 1.76 -3.26 18.19
C VAL A 72 2.48 -2.14 18.95
N VAL A 73 1.94 -1.67 20.07
CA VAL A 73 2.60 -0.68 20.94
C VAL A 73 3.93 -1.23 21.49
N ALA A 74 3.99 -2.51 21.88
CA ALA A 74 5.22 -3.14 22.32
C ALA A 74 6.27 -3.21 21.21
N GLU A 75 5.86 -3.45 19.97
CA GLU A 75 6.77 -3.41 18.81
C GLU A 75 7.24 -1.99 18.48
N ILE A 76 6.38 -0.97 18.57
CA ILE A 76 6.80 0.44 18.37
C ILE A 76 7.90 0.82 19.38
N ARG A 77 7.77 0.38 20.63
CA ARG A 77 8.80 0.55 21.66
C ARG A 77 10.08 -0.23 21.36
N LEU A 78 9.96 -1.41 20.77
CA LEU A 78 11.13 -2.17 20.28
C LEU A 78 11.82 -1.40 19.15
N ALA A 79 11.06 -0.85 18.20
CA ALA A 79 11.58 -0.03 17.11
C ALA A 79 12.43 1.13 17.64
N ARG A 80 11.94 1.84 18.67
CA ARG A 80 12.70 2.93 19.29
C ARG A 80 14.04 2.46 19.85
N LYS A 81 14.06 1.32 20.55
CA LYS A 81 15.29 0.71 21.07
C LYS A 81 16.28 0.34 19.97
N VAL A 82 15.79 -0.22 18.86
CA VAL A 82 16.62 -0.63 17.71
C VAL A 82 17.20 0.59 16.99
N LEU A 83 16.41 1.66 16.82
CA LEU A 83 16.80 2.87 16.10
C LEU A 83 17.58 3.90 16.95
N GLY A 84 17.83 3.61 18.23
CA GLY A 84 18.61 4.47 19.15
C GLY A 84 17.84 5.72 19.58
N ASP A 85 18.51 6.85 19.83
CA ASP A 85 17.89 8.13 20.25
C ASP A 85 17.93 9.20 19.14
N VAL A 86 18.04 8.79 17.87
CA VAL A 86 18.03 9.71 16.73
C VAL A 86 16.70 10.48 16.67
N ASP A 87 16.78 11.79 16.48
CA ASP A 87 15.62 12.66 16.19
C ASP A 87 15.05 12.29 14.82
N LEU A 88 13.88 11.64 14.84
CA LEU A 88 13.32 10.93 13.70
C LEU A 88 11.80 11.17 13.62
N PRO A 89 11.36 12.44 13.46
CA PRO A 89 9.93 12.75 13.45
C PRO A 89 9.26 12.04 12.27
N VAL A 90 8.23 11.26 12.58
CA VAL A 90 7.54 10.42 11.60
C VAL A 90 6.73 11.31 10.65
N ARG A 91 6.96 11.14 9.35
CA ARG A 91 6.27 11.93 8.31
C ARG A 91 4.98 11.31 7.82
N THR A 92 4.87 9.98 7.88
CA THR A 92 3.69 9.25 7.43
C THR A 92 3.40 8.08 8.36
N VAL A 93 2.15 7.85 8.72
CA VAL A 93 1.66 6.63 9.38
C VAL A 93 0.54 6.07 8.53
N PHE A 94 0.60 4.79 8.18
CA PHE A 94 -0.43 4.14 7.36
C PHE A 94 -0.88 2.84 8.01
N LEU A 95 -2.18 2.73 8.26
CA LEU A 95 -2.80 1.51 8.77
C LEU A 95 -3.49 0.80 7.61
N GLY A 96 -3.09 -0.45 7.36
CA GLY A 96 -3.67 -1.27 6.29
C GLY A 96 -3.61 -2.75 6.59
N GLY A 97 -3.76 -3.57 5.55
CA GLY A 97 -3.66 -5.01 5.63
C GLY A 97 -5.01 -5.68 5.40
N GLY A 98 -5.63 -6.20 6.45
CA GLY A 98 -6.99 -6.75 6.38
C GLY A 98 -8.03 -5.64 6.36
N THR A 99 -8.53 -5.30 7.55
CA THR A 99 -9.50 -4.21 7.73
C THR A 99 -9.21 -3.57 9.08
N PRO A 100 -8.37 -2.52 9.12
CA PRO A 100 -8.06 -1.80 10.37
C PRO A 100 -9.29 -1.44 11.17
N THR A 101 -10.34 -1.00 10.48
CA THR A 101 -11.62 -0.55 11.05
C THR A 101 -12.52 -1.66 11.61
N LEU A 102 -12.07 -2.92 11.62
CA LEU A 102 -12.71 -3.95 12.47
C LEU A 102 -12.29 -3.83 13.93
N LEU A 103 -11.17 -3.16 14.22
CA LEU A 103 -10.79 -2.80 15.57
C LEU A 103 -11.58 -1.55 16.02
N PRO A 104 -11.85 -1.39 17.32
CA PRO A 104 -12.34 -0.14 17.88
C PRO A 104 -11.44 1.06 17.51
N ALA A 105 -12.03 2.23 17.20
CA ALA A 105 -11.26 3.42 16.84
C ALA A 105 -10.21 3.80 17.89
N ARG A 106 -10.55 3.73 19.20
CA ARG A 106 -9.61 3.89 20.31
C ARG A 106 -8.33 3.06 20.21
N ASP A 107 -8.38 1.88 19.62
CA ASP A 107 -7.20 1.00 19.49
C ASP A 107 -6.27 1.52 18.39
N LEU A 108 -6.84 2.02 17.29
CA LEU A 108 -6.10 2.72 16.23
C LEU A 108 -5.46 4.01 16.76
N VAL A 109 -6.21 4.78 17.55
CA VAL A 109 -5.71 6.00 18.21
C VAL A 109 -4.59 5.68 19.20
N LYS A 110 -4.73 4.59 19.97
CA LYS A 110 -3.70 4.13 20.92
C LYS A 110 -2.39 3.75 20.22
N MET A 111 -2.45 3.05 19.09
CA MET A 111 -1.25 2.70 18.31
C MET A 111 -0.54 3.95 17.76
N LEU A 112 -1.31 4.91 17.22
CA LEU A 112 -0.77 6.20 16.76
C LEU A 112 -0.16 7.02 17.91
N ALA A 113 -0.79 7.02 19.08
CA ALA A 113 -0.29 7.71 20.27
C ALA A 113 1.10 7.17 20.67
N ALA A 114 1.31 5.86 20.63
CA ALA A 114 2.62 5.27 20.92
C ALA A 114 3.70 5.71 19.90
N ILE A 115 3.38 5.80 18.60
CA ILE A 115 4.31 6.35 17.61
C ILE A 115 4.69 7.79 17.96
N ARG A 116 3.68 8.61 18.29
CA ARG A 116 3.88 10.01 18.67
C ARG A 116 4.73 10.16 19.94
N GLU A 117 4.54 9.29 20.92
CA GLU A 117 5.32 9.28 22.17
C GLU A 117 6.78 8.88 21.95
N GLU A 118 7.04 7.85 21.15
CA GLU A 118 8.39 7.28 20.97
C GLU A 118 9.22 8.02 19.91
N PHE A 119 8.58 8.59 18.88
CA PHE A 119 9.26 9.19 17.73
C PHE A 119 8.89 10.65 17.46
N GLY A 120 7.75 11.11 17.98
CA GLY A 120 7.13 12.35 17.52
C GLY A 120 6.54 12.23 16.11
N LEU A 121 5.76 13.22 15.72
CA LEU A 121 5.25 13.38 14.36
C LEU A 121 5.83 14.67 13.79
N ALA A 122 6.21 14.64 12.51
CA ALA A 122 6.58 15.84 11.80
C ALA A 122 5.37 16.78 11.64
N ASP A 123 5.61 18.08 11.53
CA ASP A 123 4.56 19.03 11.18
C ASP A 123 3.93 18.65 9.84
N GLY A 124 2.60 18.56 9.81
CA GLY A 124 1.87 18.10 8.63
C GLY A 124 2.11 16.63 8.28
N ALA A 125 2.39 15.77 9.26
CA ALA A 125 2.47 14.33 9.05
C ALA A 125 1.16 13.77 8.46
N GLU A 126 1.28 12.89 7.48
CA GLU A 126 0.13 12.16 6.93
C GLU A 126 -0.18 10.96 7.84
N VAL A 127 -1.44 10.83 8.28
CA VAL A 127 -1.91 9.71 9.10
C VAL A 127 -3.13 9.11 8.42
N THR A 128 -2.90 7.97 7.77
CA THR A 128 -3.88 7.26 6.94
C THR A 128 -4.38 6.00 7.63
N THR A 129 -5.66 5.69 7.50
CA THR A 129 -6.17 4.32 7.71
C THR A 129 -6.97 3.85 6.50
N GLU A 130 -6.83 2.58 6.14
CA GLU A 130 -7.78 1.87 5.30
C GLU A 130 -9.03 1.52 6.09
N ALA A 131 -10.17 1.51 5.40
CA ALA A 131 -11.48 1.23 5.97
C ALA A 131 -12.35 0.44 4.99
N ASN A 132 -13.09 -0.53 5.54
CA ASN A 132 -14.23 -1.10 4.81
C ASN A 132 -15.44 -0.17 5.02
N PRO A 133 -16.13 0.27 3.94
CA PRO A 133 -17.33 1.10 4.04
C PRO A 133 -18.40 0.57 5.02
N GLU A 134 -18.51 -0.75 5.19
CA GLU A 134 -19.49 -1.39 6.08
C GLU A 134 -19.08 -1.39 7.57
N SER A 135 -17.83 -1.02 7.88
CA SER A 135 -17.27 -1.11 9.24
C SER A 135 -17.18 0.22 9.97
N VAL A 136 -17.51 1.32 9.31
CA VAL A 136 -17.41 2.68 9.88
C VAL A 136 -18.76 3.38 9.87
N GLY A 137 -18.87 4.39 10.73
CA GLY A 137 -19.95 5.36 10.72
C GLY A 137 -19.49 6.68 11.34
N PRO A 138 -20.34 7.71 11.40
CA PRO A 138 -19.94 9.07 11.80
C PRO A 138 -19.20 9.16 13.14
N ALA A 139 -19.65 8.44 14.17
CA ALA A 139 -18.99 8.45 15.48
C ALA A 139 -17.59 7.84 15.45
N TYR A 140 -17.39 6.76 14.68
CA TYR A 140 -16.08 6.12 14.51
C TYR A 140 -15.10 7.05 13.79
N LEU A 141 -15.58 7.72 12.73
CA LEU A 141 -14.79 8.67 11.95
C LEU A 141 -14.39 9.91 12.78
N ALA A 142 -15.31 10.42 13.61
CA ALA A 142 -15.01 11.52 14.53
C ALA A 142 -13.93 11.13 15.55
N GLU A 143 -14.02 9.95 16.16
CA GLU A 143 -13.03 9.45 17.11
C GLU A 143 -11.64 9.29 16.47
N LEU A 144 -11.57 8.77 15.23
CA LEU A 144 -10.30 8.73 14.49
C LEU A 144 -9.75 10.13 14.22
N ARG A 145 -10.60 11.07 13.78
CA ARG A 145 -10.16 12.43 13.48
C ARG A 145 -9.61 13.13 14.72
N GLU A 146 -10.30 13.01 15.85
CA GLU A 146 -9.85 13.52 17.16
C GLU A 146 -8.51 12.89 17.59
N GLY A 147 -8.29 11.61 17.27
CA GLY A 147 -7.03 10.91 17.51
C GLY A 147 -5.86 11.39 16.65
N GLY A 148 -6.12 12.13 15.57
CA GLY A 148 -5.10 12.70 14.68
C GLY A 148 -4.99 12.05 13.30
N TYR A 149 -5.92 11.17 12.92
CA TYR A 149 -6.03 10.70 11.53
C TYR A 149 -6.49 11.86 10.64
N ASN A 150 -5.87 12.05 9.49
CA ASN A 150 -6.21 13.13 8.54
C ASN A 150 -6.46 12.62 7.12
N ARG A 151 -6.16 11.36 6.84
CA ARG A 151 -6.45 10.69 5.57
C ARG A 151 -7.16 9.35 5.79
N ILE A 152 -8.09 8.98 4.91
CA ILE A 152 -8.79 7.69 4.96
C ILE A 152 -8.98 7.11 3.56
N SER A 153 -8.82 5.79 3.44
CA SER A 153 -9.05 5.04 2.20
C SER A 153 -10.22 4.08 2.34
N PHE A 154 -11.20 4.17 1.45
CA PHE A 154 -12.34 3.24 1.45
C PHE A 154 -12.26 2.27 0.28
N GLY A 155 -12.30 0.98 0.61
CA GLY A 155 -12.31 -0.08 -0.40
C GLY A 155 -13.67 -0.25 -1.08
N MET A 156 -13.96 0.51 -2.14
CA MET A 156 -15.20 0.45 -2.93
C MET A 156 -15.23 -0.70 -3.93
N GLN A 157 -14.10 -0.94 -4.61
CA GLN A 157 -13.85 -1.93 -5.66
C GLN A 157 -14.66 -1.73 -6.93
N SER A 158 -15.98 -1.74 -6.85
CA SER A 158 -16.89 -1.55 -7.99
C SER A 158 -18.25 -1.04 -7.52
N ALA A 159 -18.94 -0.27 -8.36
CA ALA A 159 -20.35 0.10 -8.14
C ALA A 159 -21.33 -1.00 -8.61
N ARG A 160 -20.82 -2.09 -9.18
CA ARG A 160 -21.63 -3.09 -9.90
C ARG A 160 -21.79 -4.36 -9.06
N PRO A 161 -23.02 -4.72 -8.64
CA PRO A 161 -23.23 -5.83 -7.70
C PRO A 161 -22.68 -7.18 -8.18
N HIS A 162 -22.77 -7.48 -9.49
CA HIS A 162 -22.25 -8.74 -10.02
C HIS A 162 -20.71 -8.80 -10.02
N VAL A 163 -20.03 -7.66 -10.21
CA VAL A 163 -18.57 -7.54 -10.10
C VAL A 163 -18.15 -7.77 -8.65
N LEU A 164 -18.79 -7.07 -7.70
CA LEU A 164 -18.54 -7.25 -6.27
C LEU A 164 -18.74 -8.70 -5.82
N GLN A 165 -19.80 -9.36 -6.30
CA GLN A 165 -20.07 -10.76 -5.99
C GLN A 165 -18.92 -11.68 -6.44
N LEU A 166 -18.33 -11.44 -7.61
CA LEU A 166 -17.19 -12.23 -8.07
C LEU A 166 -15.95 -12.00 -7.20
N LEU A 167 -15.75 -10.76 -6.76
CA LEU A 167 -14.69 -10.36 -5.85
C LEU A 167 -14.91 -10.84 -4.39
N ASP A 168 -16.01 -11.57 -4.12
CA ASP A 168 -16.46 -11.98 -2.78
C ASP A 168 -16.67 -10.78 -1.82
N ARG A 169 -16.98 -9.61 -2.38
CA ARG A 169 -17.27 -8.36 -1.67
C ARG A 169 -18.76 -8.14 -1.58
N HIS A 170 -19.19 -7.59 -0.45
CA HIS A 170 -20.57 -7.21 -0.21
C HIS A 170 -20.59 -5.78 0.30
N HIS A 171 -21.19 -4.88 -0.47
CA HIS A 171 -21.44 -3.51 -0.08
C HIS A 171 -22.93 -3.20 -0.20
N THR A 172 -23.46 -2.48 0.77
CA THR A 172 -24.73 -1.79 0.64
C THR A 172 -24.61 -0.79 -0.52
N PRO A 173 -25.51 -0.79 -1.52
CA PRO A 173 -25.44 0.17 -2.61
C PRO A 173 -25.40 1.62 -2.11
N GLY A 174 -24.47 2.43 -2.63
CA GLY A 174 -24.28 3.82 -2.23
C GLY A 174 -23.50 4.02 -0.92
N ARG A 175 -23.11 2.94 -0.21
CA ARG A 175 -22.39 3.05 1.08
C ARG A 175 -21.01 3.68 0.93
N PRO A 176 -20.14 3.29 -0.02
CA PRO A 176 -18.84 3.94 -0.21
C PRO A 176 -18.97 5.45 -0.43
N GLU A 177 -19.94 5.89 -1.22
CA GLU A 177 -20.19 7.30 -1.53
C GLU A 177 -20.66 8.07 -0.28
N ALA A 178 -21.54 7.46 0.52
CA ALA A 178 -21.93 8.01 1.82
C ALA A 178 -20.73 8.11 2.79
N CYS A 179 -19.82 7.13 2.81
CA CYS A 179 -18.60 7.20 3.62
C CYS A 179 -17.72 8.40 3.24
N VAL A 180 -17.62 8.75 1.95
CA VAL A 180 -16.85 9.91 1.51
C VAL A 180 -17.43 11.19 2.12
N ALA A 181 -18.75 11.37 2.03
CA ALA A 181 -19.43 12.52 2.63
C ALA A 181 -19.29 12.56 4.16
N GLU A 182 -19.43 11.41 4.83
CA GLU A 182 -19.28 11.28 6.28
C GLU A 182 -17.84 11.60 6.74
N ALA A 183 -16.82 11.12 6.03
CA ALA A 183 -15.43 11.39 6.34
C ALA A 183 -15.09 12.88 6.17
N ARG A 184 -15.55 13.52 5.08
CA ARG A 184 -15.41 14.97 4.90
C ARG A 184 -16.12 15.75 6.01
N ALA A 185 -17.33 15.34 6.39
CA ALA A 185 -18.08 15.98 7.47
C ALA A 185 -17.38 15.82 8.84
N ALA A 186 -16.70 14.69 9.07
CA ALA A 186 -15.87 14.48 10.25
C ALA A 186 -14.58 15.33 10.24
N GLY A 187 -14.20 15.91 9.11
CA GLY A 187 -13.05 16.80 8.97
C GLY A 187 -11.77 16.11 8.50
N PHE A 188 -11.85 14.94 7.86
CA PHE A 188 -10.72 14.36 7.12
C PHE A 188 -10.31 15.30 5.99
N GLU A 189 -9.00 15.50 5.86
CA GLU A 189 -8.41 16.38 4.85
C GLU A 189 -8.42 15.68 3.49
N HIS A 190 -8.06 14.38 3.49
CA HIS A 190 -7.95 13.56 2.29
C HIS A 190 -8.79 12.28 2.40
N VAL A 191 -9.52 11.95 1.34
CA VAL A 191 -10.40 10.78 1.25
C VAL A 191 -10.17 10.09 -0.09
N ASN A 192 -9.83 8.80 -0.02
CA ASN A 192 -9.66 7.94 -1.19
C ASN A 192 -10.80 6.94 -1.37
N LEU A 193 -11.10 6.60 -2.63
CA LEU A 193 -11.83 5.40 -3.02
C LEU A 193 -10.91 4.45 -3.80
N ASP A 194 -10.77 3.21 -3.32
CA ASP A 194 -10.07 2.15 -4.05
C ASP A 194 -11.04 1.40 -4.98
N LEU A 195 -10.64 1.23 -6.24
CA LEU A 195 -11.34 0.53 -7.30
C LEU A 195 -10.48 -0.62 -7.85
N ILE A 196 -11.14 -1.66 -8.37
CA ILE A 196 -10.50 -2.76 -9.07
C ILE A 196 -11.18 -2.93 -10.42
N TYR A 197 -10.41 -2.83 -11.51
CA TYR A 197 -10.88 -3.09 -12.86
C TYR A 197 -10.29 -4.38 -13.40
N GLY A 198 -10.90 -4.89 -14.47
CA GLY A 198 -10.52 -6.18 -15.02
C GLY A 198 -11.04 -7.30 -14.14
N THR A 199 -12.31 -7.29 -13.76
CA THR A 199 -12.92 -8.47 -13.10
C THR A 199 -13.54 -9.40 -14.15
N PRO A 200 -13.46 -10.75 -14.05
CA PRO A 200 -14.02 -11.61 -15.10
C PRO A 200 -15.54 -11.39 -15.28
N GLY A 201 -15.96 -11.09 -16.51
CA GLY A 201 -17.37 -10.77 -16.80
C GLY A 201 -17.78 -9.32 -16.52
N GLU A 202 -16.88 -8.47 -16.01
CA GLU A 202 -17.07 -7.02 -16.01
C GLU A 202 -17.00 -6.50 -17.45
N SER A 203 -17.95 -5.66 -17.85
CA SER A 203 -17.92 -4.93 -19.13
C SER A 203 -17.30 -3.54 -18.98
N ASP A 204 -16.98 -2.89 -20.09
CA ASP A 204 -16.46 -1.51 -20.05
C ASP A 204 -17.51 -0.51 -19.55
N ASP A 205 -18.80 -0.78 -19.77
CA ASP A 205 -19.89 0.03 -19.23
C ASP A 205 -20.02 -0.14 -17.72
N ASP A 206 -19.75 -1.33 -17.19
CA ASP A 206 -19.67 -1.57 -15.75
C ASP A 206 -18.49 -0.83 -15.11
N TRP A 207 -17.36 -0.79 -15.80
CA TRP A 207 -16.18 -0.04 -15.37
C TRP A 207 -16.44 1.47 -15.37
N ARG A 208 -16.97 2.02 -16.47
CA ARG A 208 -17.37 3.43 -16.56
C ARG A 208 -18.38 3.82 -15.48
N ALA A 209 -19.38 2.99 -15.23
CA ALA A 209 -20.35 3.25 -14.17
C ALA A 209 -19.71 3.27 -12.77
N SER A 210 -18.66 2.48 -12.53
CA SER A 210 -17.91 2.50 -11.27
C SER A 210 -17.06 3.76 -11.12
N LEU A 211 -16.42 4.21 -12.21
CA LEU A 211 -15.70 5.49 -12.25
C LEU A 211 -16.65 6.68 -12.04
N ASP A 212 -17.80 6.70 -12.72
CA ASP A 212 -18.80 7.76 -12.57
C ASP A 212 -19.31 7.87 -11.13
N ALA A 213 -19.56 6.73 -10.47
CA ALA A 213 -19.96 6.70 -9.07
C ALA A 213 -18.86 7.20 -8.13
N ALA A 214 -17.60 6.78 -8.34
CA ALA A 214 -16.47 7.24 -7.55
C ALA A 214 -16.22 8.75 -7.73
N ILE A 215 -16.20 9.24 -8.96
CA ILE A 215 -16.05 10.66 -9.28
C ILE A 215 -17.21 11.47 -8.69
N GLY A 216 -18.44 10.98 -8.84
CA GLY A 216 -19.65 11.62 -8.30
C GLY A 216 -19.69 11.73 -6.78
N ALA A 217 -19.02 10.81 -6.06
CA ALA A 217 -18.86 10.89 -4.62
C ALA A 217 -17.88 12.00 -4.17
N GLY A 218 -17.03 12.48 -5.08
CA GLY A 218 -16.08 13.57 -4.84
C GLY A 218 -14.99 13.27 -3.80
N PRO A 219 -14.31 12.11 -3.81
CA PRO A 219 -13.02 11.98 -3.12
C PRO A 219 -12.00 12.94 -3.75
N ASP A 220 -10.89 13.21 -3.08
CA ASP A 220 -9.78 13.97 -3.68
C ASP A 220 -8.67 13.07 -4.20
N HIS A 221 -8.79 11.76 -3.96
CA HIS A 221 -7.89 10.72 -4.41
C HIS A 221 -8.68 9.49 -4.89
N VAL A 222 -8.22 8.84 -5.96
CA VAL A 222 -8.76 7.57 -6.45
C VAL A 222 -7.60 6.64 -6.73
N SER A 223 -7.67 5.43 -6.18
CA SER A 223 -6.81 4.31 -6.59
C SER A 223 -7.59 3.39 -7.52
N ALA A 224 -7.07 3.03 -8.69
CA ALA A 224 -7.67 2.05 -9.58
C ALA A 224 -6.64 0.98 -9.96
N TYR A 225 -6.82 -0.22 -9.41
CA TYR A 225 -5.91 -1.36 -9.59
C TYR A 225 -6.45 -2.32 -10.66
N SER A 226 -5.57 -2.85 -11.51
CA SER A 226 -5.90 -4.04 -12.30
C SER A 226 -6.06 -5.23 -11.36
N LEU A 227 -7.05 -6.09 -11.61
CA LEU A 227 -7.16 -7.35 -10.87
C LEU A 227 -6.01 -8.28 -11.24
N ILE A 228 -5.15 -8.57 -10.27
CA ILE A 228 -4.06 -9.53 -10.44
C ILE A 228 -4.52 -10.89 -9.91
N VAL A 229 -4.28 -11.96 -10.68
CA VAL A 229 -4.59 -13.34 -10.29
C VAL A 229 -3.38 -13.95 -9.59
N GLU A 230 -3.30 -13.74 -8.28
CA GLU A 230 -2.17 -14.21 -7.47
C GLU A 230 -2.22 -15.70 -7.15
N GLU A 231 -1.09 -16.39 -7.26
CA GLU A 231 -1.00 -17.81 -6.94
C GLU A 231 -1.36 -18.06 -5.46
N GLY A 232 -2.09 -19.14 -5.20
CA GLY A 232 -2.53 -19.50 -3.84
C GLY A 232 -3.80 -18.80 -3.36
N THR A 233 -4.40 -17.94 -4.18
CA THR A 233 -5.73 -17.36 -3.95
C THR A 233 -6.86 -18.28 -4.41
N ARG A 234 -8.10 -18.03 -3.95
CA ARG A 234 -9.27 -18.79 -4.45
C ARG A 234 -9.56 -18.45 -5.90
N LEU A 235 -9.35 -17.20 -6.31
CA LEU A 235 -9.50 -16.76 -7.69
C LEU A 235 -8.56 -17.54 -8.63
N ALA A 236 -7.27 -17.62 -8.30
CA ALA A 236 -6.30 -18.41 -9.09
C ALA A 236 -6.71 -19.89 -9.18
N ALA A 237 -7.22 -20.47 -8.09
CA ALA A 237 -7.69 -21.85 -8.11
C ALA A 237 -8.90 -22.06 -9.04
N ARG A 238 -9.83 -21.08 -9.14
CA ARG A 238 -10.98 -21.13 -10.06
C ARG A 238 -10.54 -20.96 -11.51
N VAL A 239 -9.62 -20.03 -11.78
CA VAL A 239 -9.03 -19.83 -13.12
C VAL A 239 -8.31 -21.10 -13.58
N LYS A 240 -7.47 -21.70 -12.72
CA LYS A 240 -6.76 -22.95 -13.02
C LYS A 240 -7.68 -24.13 -13.32
N ARG A 241 -8.89 -24.15 -12.74
CA ARG A 241 -9.92 -25.17 -13.01
C ARG A 241 -10.77 -24.86 -14.24
N GLY A 242 -10.58 -23.72 -14.90
CA GLY A 242 -11.38 -23.28 -16.04
C GLY A 242 -12.78 -22.78 -15.67
N GLU A 243 -13.04 -22.51 -14.39
CA GLU A 243 -14.33 -21.98 -13.92
C GLU A 243 -14.48 -20.47 -14.18
N LEU A 244 -13.36 -19.78 -14.33
CA LEU A 244 -13.28 -18.36 -14.69
C LEU A 244 -12.19 -18.19 -15.75
N PRO A 245 -12.37 -17.29 -16.73
CA PRO A 245 -11.31 -16.98 -17.68
C PRO A 245 -10.19 -16.18 -16.99
N MET A 246 -8.96 -16.36 -17.48
CA MET A 246 -7.89 -15.38 -17.27
C MET A 246 -8.24 -14.12 -18.07
N ILE A 247 -7.88 -12.95 -17.56
CA ILE A 247 -8.14 -11.69 -18.25
C ILE A 247 -6.94 -11.35 -19.12
N ASP A 248 -7.27 -10.81 -20.29
CA ASP A 248 -6.31 -10.35 -21.28
C ASP A 248 -5.65 -9.05 -20.82
N ASP A 249 -4.33 -8.95 -20.96
CA ASP A 249 -3.58 -7.75 -20.62
C ASP A 249 -4.03 -6.55 -21.49
N ASP A 250 -4.50 -6.79 -22.72
CA ASP A 250 -5.06 -5.73 -23.57
C ASP A 250 -6.36 -5.15 -22.95
N VAL A 251 -7.17 -5.98 -22.29
CA VAL A 251 -8.37 -5.51 -21.56
C VAL A 251 -7.97 -4.66 -20.34
N HIS A 252 -6.90 -5.04 -19.63
CA HIS A 252 -6.37 -4.19 -18.55
C HIS A 252 -5.86 -2.85 -19.09
N ALA A 253 -5.12 -2.85 -20.19
CA ALA A 253 -4.62 -1.63 -20.82
C ALA A 253 -5.77 -0.71 -21.28
N ASP A 254 -6.79 -1.25 -21.94
CA ASP A 254 -7.96 -0.48 -22.37
C ASP A 254 -8.71 0.13 -21.18
N ARG A 255 -8.88 -0.61 -20.07
CA ARG A 255 -9.55 -0.11 -18.87
C ARG A 255 -8.73 0.90 -18.09
N TYR A 256 -7.41 0.77 -18.09
CA TYR A 256 -6.50 1.80 -17.59
C TYR A 256 -6.67 3.10 -18.38
N LEU A 257 -6.74 3.03 -19.73
CA LEU A 257 -6.98 4.20 -20.58
C LEU A 257 -8.35 4.84 -20.34
N ILE A 258 -9.40 4.04 -20.11
CA ILE A 258 -10.72 4.55 -19.71
C ILE A 258 -10.63 5.30 -18.36
N ALA A 259 -9.91 4.74 -17.39
CA ALA A 259 -9.73 5.35 -16.08
C ALA A 259 -8.97 6.68 -16.17
N GLU A 260 -7.81 6.69 -16.85
CA GLU A 260 -7.02 7.89 -17.11
C GLU A 260 -7.87 8.98 -17.77
N GLN A 261 -8.61 8.64 -18.82
CA GLN A 261 -9.44 9.61 -19.53
C GLN A 261 -10.55 10.20 -18.63
N ALA A 262 -11.28 9.35 -17.91
CA ALA A 262 -12.40 9.79 -17.07
C ALA A 262 -11.91 10.63 -15.87
N LEU A 263 -10.86 10.18 -15.19
CA LEU A 263 -10.28 10.84 -14.03
C LEU A 263 -9.63 12.18 -14.42
N ALA A 264 -8.87 12.21 -15.52
CA ALA A 264 -8.28 13.46 -16.04
C ALA A 264 -9.35 14.48 -16.44
N ALA A 265 -10.43 14.04 -17.10
CA ALA A 265 -11.55 14.92 -17.44
C ALA A 265 -12.27 15.49 -16.20
N ALA A 266 -12.24 14.76 -15.08
CA ALA A 266 -12.78 15.19 -13.80
C ALA A 266 -11.79 16.00 -12.93
N GLY A 267 -10.58 16.27 -13.43
CA GLY A 267 -9.56 17.10 -12.74
C GLY A 267 -8.65 16.32 -11.78
N TYR A 268 -8.61 14.99 -11.87
CA TYR A 268 -7.62 14.18 -11.17
C TYR A 268 -6.38 14.00 -12.04
N HIS A 269 -5.21 13.97 -11.42
CA HIS A 269 -3.94 13.84 -12.10
C HIS A 269 -3.22 12.58 -11.63
N TRP A 270 -2.78 11.75 -12.60
CA TRP A 270 -1.96 10.59 -12.32
C TRP A 270 -0.62 11.03 -11.72
N TYR A 271 -0.20 10.40 -10.63
CA TYR A 271 1.09 10.68 -10.01
C TYR A 271 1.92 9.43 -9.76
N GLU A 272 1.30 8.25 -9.66
CA GLU A 272 1.98 6.96 -9.60
C GLU A 272 1.07 5.81 -10.02
N VAL A 273 1.67 4.69 -10.47
CA VAL A 273 1.06 3.41 -10.92
C VAL A 273 -0.46 3.46 -11.11
N SER A 274 -1.18 3.30 -10.01
CA SER A 274 -2.63 3.07 -9.94
C SER A 274 -3.35 4.20 -9.24
N ASN A 275 -2.75 5.39 -9.12
CA ASN A 275 -3.22 6.44 -8.22
C ASN A 275 -3.30 7.82 -8.90
N TRP A 276 -4.44 8.48 -8.65
CA TRP A 276 -4.76 9.82 -9.14
C TRP A 276 -5.22 10.71 -7.99
N ALA A 277 -4.81 11.97 -8.00
CA ALA A 277 -5.20 12.96 -6.99
C ALA A 277 -5.60 14.29 -7.65
N THR A 278 -6.54 15.01 -7.05
CA THR A 278 -6.96 16.34 -7.55
C THR A 278 -5.96 17.46 -7.21
N THR A 279 -5.14 17.27 -6.19
CA THR A 279 -4.07 18.21 -5.80
C THR A 279 -2.79 17.45 -5.40
N PRO A 280 -1.62 18.11 -5.40
CA PRO A 280 -0.38 17.54 -4.87
C PRO A 280 -0.50 17.07 -3.42
N GLU A 281 -1.24 17.80 -2.58
CA GLU A 281 -1.46 17.46 -1.17
C GLU A 281 -2.31 16.20 -1.00
N GLY A 282 -3.21 15.92 -1.95
CA GLY A 282 -4.05 14.71 -1.95
C GLY A 282 -3.32 13.42 -2.32
N ARG A 283 -2.07 13.50 -2.83
CA ARG A 283 -1.24 12.33 -3.15
C ARG A 283 -0.93 11.55 -1.88
N CYS A 284 -0.93 10.22 -1.96
CA CYS A 284 -0.54 9.36 -0.84
C CYS A 284 0.97 9.47 -0.58
N ARG A 285 1.37 10.27 0.42
CA ARG A 285 2.78 10.44 0.76
C ARG A 285 3.40 9.14 1.28
N HIS A 286 2.62 8.28 1.91
CA HIS A 286 3.09 6.96 2.33
C HIS A 286 3.43 6.03 1.15
N ASN A 287 2.67 6.07 0.05
CA ASN A 287 3.02 5.31 -1.15
C ASN A 287 4.31 5.85 -1.78
N GLU A 288 4.42 7.18 -1.91
CA GLU A 288 5.63 7.82 -2.46
C GLU A 288 6.88 7.51 -1.62
N LEU A 289 6.73 7.33 -0.31
CA LEU A 289 7.81 6.87 0.57
C LEU A 289 8.36 5.52 0.11
N TYR A 290 7.50 4.56 -0.21
CA TYR A 290 7.93 3.26 -0.76
C TYR A 290 8.59 3.42 -2.13
N TRP A 291 7.97 4.19 -3.03
CA TRP A 291 8.48 4.37 -4.39
C TRP A 291 9.86 5.04 -4.43
N THR A 292 10.18 5.87 -3.44
CA THR A 292 11.45 6.60 -3.35
C THR A 292 12.51 5.89 -2.48
N GLY A 293 12.23 4.67 -2.01
CA GLY A 293 13.17 3.89 -1.21
C GLY A 293 13.53 4.55 0.13
N ALA A 294 12.59 5.30 0.71
CA ALA A 294 12.77 5.92 2.01
C ALA A 294 12.70 4.88 3.15
N ASP A 295 12.84 5.34 4.40
CA ASP A 295 12.90 4.44 5.56
C ASP A 295 11.49 4.26 6.17
N TRP A 296 11.14 3.05 6.58
CA TRP A 296 9.92 2.81 7.34
C TRP A 296 10.04 1.64 8.29
N TRP A 297 9.27 1.71 9.37
CA TRP A 297 9.06 0.58 10.28
C TRP A 297 7.65 0.01 10.08
N GLY A 298 7.59 -1.25 9.67
CA GLY A 298 6.36 -2.04 9.61
C GLY A 298 6.13 -2.77 10.92
N ALA A 299 5.02 -2.46 11.61
CA ALA A 299 4.61 -3.16 12.82
C ALA A 299 3.35 -4.00 12.57
N GLY A 300 3.27 -5.15 13.25
CA GLY A 300 2.18 -6.10 13.13
C GLY A 300 2.52 -7.38 12.36
N PRO A 301 1.64 -8.40 12.39
CA PRO A 301 1.92 -9.71 11.83
C PRO A 301 2.10 -9.66 10.31
N GLY A 302 3.23 -10.17 9.82
CA GLY A 302 3.56 -10.13 8.40
C GLY A 302 3.91 -8.75 7.84
N ALA A 303 4.04 -7.72 8.67
CA ALA A 303 4.49 -6.41 8.23
C ALA A 303 5.95 -6.47 7.73
N HIS A 304 6.23 -5.71 6.67
CA HIS A 304 7.57 -5.51 6.13
C HIS A 304 8.11 -4.14 6.52
N SER A 305 9.41 -4.06 6.74
CA SER A 305 10.13 -2.85 7.11
C SER A 305 11.35 -2.65 6.21
N HIS A 306 11.84 -1.42 6.12
CA HIS A 306 13.09 -1.11 5.43
C HIS A 306 13.79 0.08 6.07
N VAL A 307 15.06 -0.11 6.45
CA VAL A 307 15.92 0.97 6.92
C VAL A 307 17.30 0.81 6.30
N GLY A 308 17.76 1.82 5.58
CA GLY A 308 19.16 1.91 5.13
C GLY A 308 19.62 0.83 4.15
N GLY A 309 18.71 0.19 3.40
CA GLY A 309 19.03 -0.95 2.55
C GLY A 309 18.90 -2.30 3.24
N VAL A 310 18.35 -2.35 4.46
CA VAL A 310 18.00 -3.60 5.14
C VAL A 310 16.49 -3.73 5.16
N ARG A 311 15.96 -4.80 4.57
CA ARG A 311 14.53 -5.12 4.57
C ARG A 311 14.28 -6.33 5.48
N TRP A 312 13.22 -6.32 6.27
CA TRP A 312 12.85 -7.45 7.12
C TRP A 312 11.34 -7.59 7.22
N TRP A 313 10.89 -8.77 7.64
CA TRP A 313 9.47 -9.11 7.70
C TRP A 313 9.12 -9.87 8.96
N ASN A 314 7.98 -9.51 9.55
CA ASN A 314 7.48 -10.13 10.77
C ASN A 314 6.87 -11.50 10.52
N ALA A 315 6.83 -12.32 11.58
CA ALA A 315 6.07 -13.55 11.58
C ALA A 315 4.61 -13.27 11.17
N LYS A 316 4.10 -14.04 10.21
CA LYS A 316 2.76 -13.83 9.63
C LYS A 316 1.63 -14.10 10.61
N HIS A 317 1.75 -15.18 11.38
CA HIS A 317 0.67 -15.62 12.24
C HIS A 317 0.59 -14.74 13.49
N PRO A 318 -0.58 -14.15 13.82
CA PRO A 318 -0.72 -13.22 14.94
C PRO A 318 -0.26 -13.79 16.29
N ALA A 319 -0.44 -15.09 16.52
CA ALA A 319 0.03 -15.74 17.74
C ALA A 319 1.56 -15.79 17.87
N ALA A 320 2.27 -16.14 16.79
CA ALA A 320 3.73 -16.20 16.80
C ALA A 320 4.33 -14.78 16.95
N TYR A 321 3.72 -13.81 16.28
CA TYR A 321 4.04 -12.39 16.44
C TYR A 321 3.90 -11.93 17.90
N ALA A 322 2.73 -12.15 18.52
CA ALA A 322 2.47 -11.74 19.91
C ALA A 322 3.36 -12.48 20.93
N GLN A 323 3.64 -13.76 20.70
CA GLN A 323 4.51 -14.55 21.56
C GLN A 323 5.94 -13.99 21.58
N ALA A 324 6.51 -13.66 20.42
CA ALA A 324 7.86 -13.09 20.34
C ALA A 324 7.99 -11.81 21.18
N LEU A 325 7.01 -10.91 21.08
CA LEU A 325 6.97 -9.66 21.84
C LEU A 325 6.78 -9.89 23.34
N THR A 326 5.92 -10.84 23.72
CA THR A 326 5.72 -11.23 25.14
C THR A 326 7.02 -11.73 25.76
N GLU A 327 7.85 -12.44 24.99
CA GLU A 327 9.15 -12.94 25.41
C GLU A 327 10.27 -11.88 25.33
N GLY A 328 9.94 -10.63 24.94
CA GLY A 328 10.91 -9.54 24.81
C GLY A 328 11.87 -9.69 23.64
N ARG A 329 11.49 -10.45 22.61
CA ARG A 329 12.28 -10.69 21.39
C ARG A 329 11.63 -10.01 20.18
N THR A 330 12.42 -9.81 19.12
CA THR A 330 11.88 -9.31 17.84
C THR A 330 10.85 -10.27 17.23
N PRO A 331 9.75 -9.73 16.65
CA PRO A 331 8.82 -10.53 15.86
C PRO A 331 9.31 -10.80 14.43
N ALA A 332 10.44 -10.21 14.01
CA ALA A 332 11.00 -10.40 12.68
C ALA A 332 11.40 -11.87 12.44
N LEU A 333 10.88 -12.46 11.37
CA LEU A 333 11.14 -13.85 10.98
C LEU A 333 12.42 -13.98 10.14
N GLY A 334 12.70 -12.99 9.30
CA GLY A 334 13.86 -12.95 8.43
C GLY A 334 14.14 -11.55 7.92
N ARG A 335 15.34 -11.36 7.37
CA ARG A 335 15.79 -10.12 6.73
C ARG A 335 16.61 -10.39 5.47
N GLU A 336 16.78 -9.34 4.69
CA GLU A 336 17.74 -9.23 3.61
C GLU A 336 18.53 -7.92 3.73
N VAL A 337 19.78 -7.94 3.26
CA VAL A 337 20.65 -6.78 3.17
C VAL A 337 20.92 -6.54 1.69
N LEU A 338 20.40 -5.43 1.15
CA LEU A 338 20.46 -5.11 -0.27
C LEU A 338 21.87 -4.64 -0.65
N ALA A 339 22.43 -5.22 -1.71
CA ALA A 339 23.68 -4.72 -2.28
C ALA A 339 23.47 -3.36 -2.94
N GLU A 340 24.55 -2.61 -3.19
CA GLU A 340 24.46 -1.32 -3.88
C GLU A 340 23.79 -1.43 -5.25
N GLU A 341 24.05 -2.52 -5.96
CA GLU A 341 23.44 -2.81 -7.25
C GLU A 341 21.95 -3.11 -7.12
N ASP A 342 21.52 -3.92 -6.15
CA ASP A 342 20.10 -4.17 -5.90
C ASP A 342 19.36 -2.86 -5.59
N ARG A 343 19.96 -1.99 -4.78
CA ARG A 343 19.41 -0.67 -4.48
C ARG A 343 19.31 0.23 -5.71
N ARG A 344 20.28 0.16 -6.64
CA ARG A 344 20.24 0.88 -7.92
C ARG A 344 19.08 0.38 -8.78
N VAL A 345 18.95 -0.94 -8.91
CA VAL A 345 17.89 -1.59 -9.70
C VAL A 345 16.52 -1.28 -9.13
N GLU A 346 16.34 -1.40 -7.81
CA GLU A 346 15.08 -1.06 -7.14
C GLU A 346 14.68 0.38 -7.37
N ARG A 347 15.62 1.34 -7.30
CA ARG A 347 15.31 2.74 -7.61
C ARG A 347 14.84 2.94 -9.05
N ILE A 348 15.44 2.25 -10.02
CA ILE A 348 14.98 2.31 -11.42
C ILE A 348 13.57 1.73 -11.54
N LEU A 349 13.34 0.55 -10.97
CA LEU A 349 12.05 -0.14 -10.98
C LEU A 349 10.93 0.70 -10.33
N LEU A 350 11.21 1.26 -9.16
CA LEU A 350 10.22 1.95 -8.33
C LEU A 350 10.01 3.41 -8.74
N GLU A 351 11.08 4.18 -9.00
CA GLU A 351 10.92 5.61 -9.34
C GLU A 351 10.34 5.82 -10.75
N LEU A 352 10.52 4.89 -11.70
CA LEU A 352 9.88 4.96 -13.03
C LEU A 352 8.35 4.91 -12.97
N ARG A 353 7.80 4.39 -11.87
CA ARG A 353 6.36 4.31 -11.63
C ARG A 353 5.76 5.62 -11.12
N LEU A 354 6.59 6.62 -10.81
CA LEU A 354 6.18 7.96 -10.43
C LEU A 354 6.14 8.88 -11.65
N VAL A 355 5.32 9.93 -11.58
CA VAL A 355 5.25 10.97 -12.63
C VAL A 355 6.58 11.71 -12.81
N GLU A 356 7.37 11.83 -11.76
CA GLU A 356 8.70 12.42 -11.81
C GLU A 356 9.73 11.51 -12.49
N GLY A 357 9.47 10.19 -12.56
CA GLY A 357 10.38 9.21 -13.14
C GLY A 357 11.69 9.04 -12.38
N VAL A 358 12.71 8.49 -13.03
CA VAL A 358 14.03 8.22 -12.44
C VAL A 358 15.13 9.08 -13.07
N SER A 359 16.19 9.41 -12.31
CA SER A 359 17.37 10.09 -12.86
C SER A 359 18.11 9.20 -13.88
N LEU A 360 18.46 9.76 -15.04
CA LEU A 360 19.29 9.09 -16.05
C LEU A 360 20.70 8.77 -15.52
N ASP A 361 21.12 9.40 -14.42
CA ASP A 361 22.42 9.13 -13.79
C ASP A 361 22.50 7.80 -13.06
N LEU A 362 21.36 7.16 -12.78
CA LEU A 362 21.32 5.80 -12.26
C LEU A 362 21.54 4.73 -13.34
N LEU A 363 21.45 5.12 -14.61
CA LEU A 363 21.53 4.19 -15.74
C LEU A 363 22.99 3.99 -16.17
N THR A 364 23.33 2.73 -16.42
CA THR A 364 24.58 2.34 -17.07
C THR A 364 24.62 2.88 -18.51
N ALA A 365 25.76 2.73 -19.19
CA ALA A 365 25.84 3.10 -20.61
C ALA A 365 24.84 2.31 -21.48
N THR A 366 24.50 1.08 -21.10
CA THR A 366 23.47 0.27 -21.78
C THR A 366 22.07 0.81 -21.49
N GLY A 367 21.75 1.04 -20.21
CA GLY A 367 20.47 1.64 -19.81
C GLY A 367 20.22 3.00 -20.45
N ARG A 368 21.24 3.86 -20.58
CA ARG A 368 21.09 5.17 -21.28
C ARG A 368 20.76 5.02 -22.76
N ARG A 369 21.37 4.04 -23.45
CA ARG A 369 21.01 3.74 -24.85
C ARG A 369 19.58 3.19 -24.95
N ALA A 370 19.15 2.38 -23.98
CA ALA A 370 17.76 1.91 -23.92
C ALA A 370 16.78 3.06 -23.67
N ALA A 371 17.09 3.96 -22.75
CA ALA A 371 16.29 5.16 -22.49
C ALA A 371 16.18 6.07 -23.72
N ALA A 372 17.27 6.24 -24.49
CA ALA A 372 17.22 6.99 -25.75
C ALA A 372 16.30 6.34 -26.81
N ARG A 373 16.27 5.00 -26.88
CA ARG A 373 15.32 4.28 -27.74
C ARG A 373 13.89 4.45 -27.26
N ALA A 374 13.64 4.23 -25.97
CA ALA A 374 12.32 4.41 -25.37
C ALA A 374 11.76 5.84 -25.55
N LEU A 375 12.63 6.86 -25.51
CA LEU A 375 12.26 8.23 -25.88
C LEU A 375 11.85 8.34 -27.36
N ALA A 376 12.66 7.79 -28.27
CA ALA A 376 12.36 7.80 -29.71
C ALA A 376 11.07 7.07 -30.05
N ASP A 377 10.74 6.02 -29.28
CA ASP A 377 9.52 5.22 -29.42
C ASP A 377 8.29 5.87 -28.71
N GLY A 378 8.46 7.04 -28.10
CA GLY A 378 7.39 7.78 -27.43
C GLY A 378 6.98 7.23 -26.05
N LEU A 379 7.79 6.34 -25.47
CA LEU A 379 7.54 5.74 -24.14
C LEU A 379 8.05 6.63 -23.00
N LEU A 380 9.04 7.48 -23.25
CA LEU A 380 9.53 8.48 -22.30
C LEU A 380 9.16 9.90 -22.74
N ALA A 381 8.86 10.77 -21.77
CA ALA A 381 8.53 12.16 -22.02
C ALA A 381 9.79 12.99 -22.34
N ALA A 382 9.73 13.81 -23.39
CA ALA A 382 10.88 14.58 -23.87
C ALA A 382 11.38 15.64 -22.88
N GLU A 383 10.48 16.44 -22.30
CA GLU A 383 10.86 17.52 -21.37
C GLU A 383 11.60 17.00 -20.12
N PRO A 384 11.09 15.99 -19.37
CA PRO A 384 11.86 15.38 -18.29
C PRO A 384 13.19 14.78 -18.74
N TYR A 385 13.23 14.19 -19.94
CA TYR A 385 14.44 13.58 -20.48
C TYR A 385 15.55 14.61 -20.74
N GLU A 386 15.21 15.77 -21.29
CA GLU A 386 16.13 16.90 -21.46
C GLU A 386 16.66 17.42 -20.12
N GLN A 387 15.89 17.27 -19.05
CA GLN A 387 16.27 17.61 -17.67
C GLN A 387 17.03 16.48 -16.95
N GLY A 388 17.38 15.40 -17.65
CA GLY A 388 18.15 14.29 -17.11
C GLY A 388 17.31 13.22 -16.41
N ARG A 389 16.01 13.10 -16.69
CA ARG A 389 15.12 12.09 -16.08
C ARG A 389 14.39 11.24 -17.11
N ALA A 390 14.33 9.93 -16.90
CA ALA A 390 13.42 9.05 -17.61
C ALA A 390 12.06 9.04 -16.89
N ALA A 391 11.05 9.69 -17.47
CA ALA A 391 9.66 9.67 -16.99
C ALA A 391 8.74 9.11 -18.07
N LEU A 392 7.81 8.22 -17.68
CA LEU A 392 6.94 7.52 -18.61
C LEU A 392 5.87 8.46 -19.20
N THR A 393 5.63 8.37 -20.51
CA THR A 393 4.39 8.88 -21.12
C THR A 393 3.23 7.98 -20.77
N LEU A 394 1.98 8.36 -21.11
CA LEU A 394 0.83 7.47 -20.97
C LEU A 394 1.06 6.11 -21.67
N GLN A 395 1.63 6.11 -22.87
CA GLN A 395 1.98 4.87 -23.58
C GLN A 395 3.10 4.11 -22.86
N GLY A 396 4.08 4.82 -22.31
CA GLY A 396 5.13 4.23 -21.48
C GLY A 396 4.59 3.53 -20.22
N ARG A 397 3.56 4.09 -19.58
CA ARG A 397 2.93 3.49 -18.39
C ARG A 397 2.35 2.10 -18.66
N LEU A 398 1.73 1.92 -19.83
CA LEU A 398 1.19 0.61 -20.26
C LEU A 398 2.28 -0.46 -20.45
N LEU A 399 3.53 -0.04 -20.67
CA LEU A 399 4.68 -0.90 -20.93
C LEU A 399 5.78 -0.74 -19.86
N ALA A 400 5.41 -0.27 -18.67
CA ALA A 400 6.37 0.12 -17.63
C ALA A 400 7.37 -1.00 -17.30
N ASP A 401 6.91 -2.25 -17.17
CA ASP A 401 7.78 -3.38 -16.84
C ASP A 401 8.79 -3.70 -17.94
N ALA A 402 8.38 -3.57 -19.22
CA ALA A 402 9.29 -3.75 -20.34
C ALA A 402 10.34 -2.62 -20.39
N VAL A 403 9.92 -1.38 -20.14
CA VAL A 403 10.83 -0.22 -20.08
C VAL A 403 11.82 -0.40 -18.92
N VAL A 404 11.36 -0.77 -17.73
CA VAL A 404 12.24 -1.01 -16.57
C VAL A 404 13.28 -2.08 -16.89
N ARG A 405 12.84 -3.24 -17.41
CA ARG A 405 13.74 -4.34 -17.75
C ARG A 405 14.86 -3.87 -18.69
N ASP A 406 14.52 -3.10 -19.72
CA ASP A 406 15.49 -2.64 -20.70
C ASP A 406 16.41 -1.53 -20.15
N LEU A 407 15.99 -0.78 -19.13
CA LEU A 407 16.78 0.28 -18.50
C LEU A 407 17.76 -0.23 -17.43
N VAL A 408 17.47 -1.39 -16.83
CA VAL A 408 18.28 -1.95 -15.74
C VAL A 408 19.60 -2.50 -16.25
N ASP A 409 19.61 -3.35 -17.28
CA ASP A 409 20.77 -3.70 -18.15
C ASP A 409 20.40 -4.68 -19.29
#